data_AF-A0A9X4FAH6-F1
#
_entry.id   AF-A0A9X4FAH6-F1
#
_cell.length_a   1.000
_cell.length_b   1.000
_cell.length_c   1.000
_cell.angle_alpha   90.00
_cell.angle_beta   90.00
_cell.angle_gamma   90.00
#
_symmetry.space_group_name_H-M   'P 1'
#
loop_
_entity.id
_entity.type
_entity.pdbx_description
1 polymer ?
#
loop_
_entity_poly.entity_id
_entity_poly.type
_entity_poly.pdbx_seq_one_letter_code
_entity_poly.pdbx_strand_id
1 'polypeptide(L)'
;MKIILTPQQKQQLEEMHDSTRDGRVRDRIKAVLLASEGWSQTMISQALRIHESTVARHLSDYVLSEKLKPENGGSQSRLSAGQTVQLIEHLAENTYFHTHQIVAYLQAEFGIRYTVAGMNKWLHHHGFSYKKPKGVPHKFNPEMQQAFIEYYNETL
;
A
#
# COMPACT_ATOMS: atom_id res chain seq x y z
N MET A 1 31.81 12.91 1.32
CA MET A 1 30.85 13.96 1.76
C MET A 1 31.11 14.21 3.24
N LYS A 2 31.32 15.46 3.65
CA LYS A 2 31.60 15.81 5.05
C LYS A 2 30.31 16.33 5.69
N ILE A 3 29.81 15.64 6.71
CA ILE A 3 28.64 16.07 7.50
C ILE A 3 29.18 16.74 8.76
N ILE A 4 28.64 17.90 9.11
CA ILE A 4 28.97 18.60 10.35
C ILE A 4 27.71 18.58 11.20
N LEU A 5 27.79 17.95 12.37
CA LEU A 5 26.68 17.90 13.34
C LEU A 5 27.01 18.79 14.53
N THR A 6 26.01 19.48 15.05
CA THR A 6 26.12 20.12 16.37
C THR A 6 26.13 19.05 17.48
N PRO A 7 26.66 19.36 18.67
CA PRO A 7 26.58 18.45 19.82
C PRO A 7 25.15 17.99 20.11
N GLN A 8 24.17 18.90 19.97
CA GLN A 8 22.76 18.62 20.17
C GLN A 8 22.20 17.66 19.12
N GLN A 9 22.51 17.88 17.83
CA GLN A 9 22.10 16.96 16.75
C GLN A 9 22.71 15.57 16.95
N LYS A 10 23.99 15.51 17.36
CA LYS A 10 24.66 14.25 17.65
C LYS A 10 23.94 13.51 18.77
N GLN A 11 23.68 14.18 19.90
CA GLN A 11 22.96 13.59 21.02
C GLN A 11 21.56 13.09 20.62
N GLN A 12 20.81 13.88 19.85
CA GLN A 12 19.48 13.49 19.37
C GLN A 12 19.54 12.23 18.49
N LEU A 13 20.54 12.11 17.62
CA LEU A 13 20.74 10.93 16.79
C LEU A 13 21.06 9.69 17.64
N GLU A 14 21.90 9.82 18.67
CA GLU A 14 22.20 8.73 19.60
C GLU A 14 20.94 8.26 20.36
N GLU A 15 20.15 9.19 20.90
CA GLU A 15 18.88 8.88 21.57
C GLU A 15 17.88 8.18 20.62
N MET A 16 17.81 8.62 19.36
CA MET A 16 16.99 7.98 18.33
C MET A 16 17.51 6.59 17.95
N HIS A 17 18.83 6.39 17.91
CA HIS A 17 19.45 5.09 17.63
C HIS A 17 19.10 4.07 18.72
N ASP A 18 19.17 4.48 19.98
CA ASP A 18 18.94 3.61 21.13
C ASP A 18 17.46 3.22 21.30
N SER A 19 16.55 4.12 20.94
CA SER A 19 15.11 3.90 21.06
C SER A 19 14.47 3.16 19.89
N THR A 20 15.03 3.26 18.68
CA THR A 20 14.39 2.71 17.48
C THR A 20 14.64 1.21 17.30
N ARG A 21 13.58 0.46 16.97
CA ARG A 21 13.66 -0.98 16.67
C ARG A 21 13.95 -1.27 15.20
N ASP A 22 13.65 -0.34 14.30
CA ASP A 22 13.86 -0.53 12.86
C ASP A 22 15.37 -0.46 12.54
N GLY A 23 15.93 -1.61 12.15
CA GLY A 23 17.34 -1.71 11.76
C GLY A 23 17.71 -0.78 10.61
N ARG A 24 16.78 -0.49 9.69
CA ARG A 24 17.02 0.42 8.56
C ARG A 24 17.23 1.86 9.02
N VAL A 25 16.50 2.27 10.07
CA VAL A 25 16.65 3.58 10.69
C VAL A 25 17.97 3.65 11.45
N ARG A 26 18.31 2.60 12.22
CA ARG A 26 19.59 2.53 12.94
C ARG A 26 20.79 2.65 12.03
N ASP A 27 20.81 1.93 10.91
CA ASP A 27 21.95 1.96 9.99
C ASP A 27 22.08 3.32 9.28
N ARG A 28 20.96 3.99 8.97
CA ARG A 28 20.98 5.38 8.48
C ARG A 28 21.57 6.34 9.53
N ILE A 29 21.16 6.22 10.80
CA ILE A 29 21.71 7.05 11.88
C ILE A 29 23.21 6.81 12.05
N LYS A 30 23.65 5.54 12.12
CA LYS A 30 25.08 5.21 12.24
C LYS A 30 25.89 5.76 11.08
N ALA A 31 25.39 5.66 9.85
CA ALA A 31 26.08 6.22 8.69
C ALA A 31 26.32 7.73 8.84
N VAL A 32 25.32 8.49 9.30
CA VAL A 32 25.43 9.92 9.55
C VAL A 32 26.43 10.25 10.66
N LEU A 33 26.32 9.55 11.80
CA LEU A 33 27.23 9.72 12.94
C LEU A 33 28.69 9.43 12.54
N LEU A 34 28.96 8.28 11.94
CA LEU A 34 30.30 7.87 11.50
C LEU A 34 30.87 8.84 10.45
N ALA A 35 30.04 9.33 9.52
CA ALA A 35 30.47 10.33 8.55
C ALA A 35 30.84 11.66 9.20
N SER A 36 30.11 12.07 10.25
CA SER A 36 30.46 13.27 11.05
C SER A 36 31.76 13.10 11.84
N GLU A 37 32.09 11.86 12.20
CA GLU A 37 33.33 11.46 12.89
C GLU A 37 34.51 11.25 11.94
N GLY A 38 34.32 11.49 10.64
CA GLY A 38 35.38 11.45 9.64
C GLY A 38 35.61 10.09 8.98
N TRP A 39 34.73 9.11 9.18
CA TRP A 39 34.82 7.83 8.49
C TRP A 39 34.54 8.01 6.98
N SER A 40 35.31 7.31 6.15
CA SER A 40 35.03 7.27 4.71
C SER A 40 33.78 6.44 4.40
N GLN A 41 33.16 6.68 3.26
CA GLN A 41 32.00 5.89 2.81
C GLN A 41 32.36 4.39 2.67
N THR A 42 33.58 4.09 2.25
CA THR A 42 34.12 2.72 2.21
C THR A 42 34.21 2.07 3.59
N MET A 43 34.69 2.80 4.61
CA MET A 43 34.75 2.29 5.99
C MET A 43 33.36 2.06 6.56
N ILE A 44 32.43 2.99 6.34
CA ILE A 44 31.03 2.88 6.78
C ILE A 44 30.35 1.69 6.08
N SER A 45 30.55 1.54 4.78
CA SER A 45 30.04 0.42 3.99
C SER A 45 30.50 -0.92 4.56
N GLN A 46 31.80 -1.04 4.87
CA GLN A 46 32.38 -2.23 5.46
C GLN A 46 31.83 -2.52 6.87
N ALA A 47 31.71 -1.49 7.71
CA ALA A 47 31.23 -1.63 9.10
C ALA A 47 29.76 -2.01 9.17
N LEU A 48 28.91 -1.39 8.34
CA LEU A 48 27.47 -1.63 8.31
C LEU A 48 27.06 -2.80 7.39
N ARG A 49 28.00 -3.34 6.61
CA ARG A 49 27.75 -4.41 5.62
C ARG A 49 26.68 -4.06 4.59
N ILE A 50 26.66 -2.79 4.17
CA ILE A 50 25.79 -2.28 3.10
C ILE A 50 26.63 -1.73 1.96
N HIS A 51 26.12 -1.80 0.73
CA HIS A 51 26.85 -1.32 -0.45
C HIS A 51 27.19 0.17 -0.35
N GLU A 52 28.38 0.57 -0.82
CA GLU A 52 28.87 1.95 -0.71
C GLU A 52 27.92 2.98 -1.33
N SER A 53 27.31 2.67 -2.48
CA SER A 53 26.29 3.55 -3.08
C SER A 53 25.04 3.75 -2.19
N THR A 54 24.71 2.77 -1.34
CA THR A 54 23.64 2.91 -0.36
C THR A 54 24.04 3.88 0.75
N VAL A 55 25.29 3.80 1.23
CA VAL A 55 25.84 4.78 2.18
C VAL A 55 25.80 6.18 1.58
N ALA A 56 26.29 6.35 0.35
CA ALA A 56 26.29 7.63 -0.35
C ALA A 56 24.89 8.24 -0.44
N ARG A 57 23.88 7.42 -0.77
CA ARG A 57 22.47 7.83 -0.79
C ARG A 57 21.96 8.21 0.59
N HIS A 58 22.25 7.43 1.64
CA HIS A 58 21.80 7.76 3.01
C HIS A 58 22.36 9.09 3.51
N LEU A 59 23.65 9.35 3.24
CA LEU A 59 24.27 10.62 3.62
C LEU A 59 23.64 11.79 2.84
N SER A 60 23.40 11.61 1.53
CA SER A 60 22.76 12.63 0.69
C SER A 60 21.32 12.91 1.12
N ASP A 61 20.54 11.87 1.39
CA ASP A 61 19.17 11.95 1.93
C ASP A 61 19.14 12.76 3.24
N TYR A 62 20.11 12.51 4.15
CA TYR A 62 20.19 13.23 5.41
C TYR A 62 20.56 14.70 5.23
N VAL A 63 21.53 15.01 4.36
CA VAL A 63 21.94 16.40 4.08
C VAL A 63 20.81 17.19 3.42
N LEU A 64 20.00 16.55 2.58
CA LEU A 64 18.91 17.22 1.85
C LEU A 64 17.67 17.48 2.73
N SER A 65 17.27 16.51 3.57
CA SER A 65 15.99 16.57 4.27
C SER A 65 15.97 15.89 5.64
N GLU A 66 17.14 15.64 6.24
CA GLU A 66 17.29 14.93 7.52
C GLU A 66 16.60 13.55 7.53
N LYS A 67 16.50 12.92 6.36
CA LYS A 67 15.75 11.68 6.18
C LYS A 67 16.45 10.46 6.78
N LEU A 68 15.93 10.02 7.92
CA LEU A 68 16.41 8.83 8.65
C LEU A 68 15.50 7.60 8.49
N LYS A 69 14.29 7.78 7.97
CA LYS A 69 13.31 6.69 7.80
C LYS A 69 13.10 6.36 6.31
N PRO A 70 12.94 5.08 5.96
CA PRO A 70 12.47 4.72 4.64
C PRO A 70 11.02 5.19 4.46
N GLU A 71 10.71 5.80 3.33
CA GLU A 71 9.35 6.17 2.93
C GLU A 71 8.71 5.06 2.10
N ASN A 72 8.89 3.83 2.56
CA ASN A 72 8.31 2.67 1.89
C ASN A 72 6.82 2.63 2.26
N GLY A 73 6.01 3.37 1.50
CA GLY A 73 4.56 3.33 1.59
C GLY A 73 3.96 2.15 0.82
N GLY A 74 2.72 1.80 1.16
CA GLY A 74 1.90 0.95 0.30
C GLY A 74 1.52 1.65 -1.00
N SER A 75 0.96 0.89 -1.94
CA SER A 75 0.32 1.50 -3.12
C SER A 75 -0.90 2.32 -2.68
N GLN A 76 -1.08 3.47 -3.30
CA GLN A 76 -2.31 4.24 -3.16
C GLN A 76 -3.45 3.54 -3.90
N SER A 77 -4.68 3.69 -3.42
CA SER A 77 -5.87 3.23 -4.14
C SER A 77 -5.94 3.92 -5.51
N ARG A 78 -6.48 3.23 -6.52
CA ARG A 78 -6.76 3.85 -7.83
C ARG A 78 -7.97 4.76 -7.77
N LEU A 79 -8.85 4.57 -6.79
CA LEU A 79 -10.00 5.43 -6.53
C LEU A 79 -9.59 6.61 -5.68
N SER A 80 -10.02 7.80 -6.08
CA SER A 80 -9.97 9.00 -5.24
C SER A 80 -10.89 8.87 -4.02
N ALA A 81 -10.76 9.78 -3.04
CA ALA A 81 -11.63 9.81 -1.87
C ALA A 81 -13.11 9.97 -2.26
N GLY A 82 -13.42 10.84 -3.22
CA GLY A 82 -14.79 11.03 -3.70
C GLY A 82 -15.36 9.80 -4.39
N GLN A 83 -14.59 9.19 -5.30
CA GLN A 83 -15.00 7.94 -5.98
C GLN A 83 -15.15 6.77 -5.00
N THR A 84 -14.33 6.74 -3.95
CA THR A 84 -14.44 5.74 -2.87
C THR A 84 -15.77 5.87 -2.15
N VAL A 85 -16.19 7.08 -1.78
CA VAL A 85 -17.49 7.31 -1.13
C VAL A 85 -18.63 6.92 -2.07
N GLN A 86 -18.59 7.37 -3.32
CA GLN A 86 -19.62 7.02 -4.32
C GLN A 86 -19.73 5.51 -4.55
N LEU A 87 -18.60 4.79 -4.62
CA LEU A 87 -18.62 3.34 -4.76
C LEU A 87 -19.20 2.66 -3.51
N ILE A 88 -18.90 3.15 -2.31
CA ILE A 88 -19.46 2.60 -1.07
C ILE A 88 -20.98 2.76 -1.04
N GLU A 89 -21.48 3.96 -1.36
CA GLU A 89 -22.93 4.25 -1.44
C GLU A 89 -23.60 3.35 -2.47
N HIS A 90 -23.02 3.27 -3.68
CA HIS A 90 -23.52 2.42 -4.75
C HIS A 90 -23.60 0.94 -4.35
N LEU A 91 -22.56 0.41 -3.69
CA LEU A 91 -22.53 -0.99 -3.23
C LEU A 91 -23.42 -1.26 -2.01
N ALA A 92 -23.79 -0.23 -1.25
CA ALA A 92 -24.76 -0.35 -0.17
C ALA A 92 -26.19 -0.54 -0.72
N GLU A 93 -26.49 0.09 -1.86
CA GLU A 93 -27.80 0.00 -2.53
C GLU A 93 -27.87 -1.18 -3.51
N ASN A 94 -26.75 -1.53 -4.16
CA ASN A 94 -26.69 -2.53 -5.22
C ASN A 94 -25.86 -3.74 -4.81
N THR A 95 -26.51 -4.91 -4.71
CA THR A 95 -25.82 -6.17 -4.45
C THR A 95 -25.41 -6.86 -5.76
N TYR A 96 -24.11 -6.95 -6.01
CA TYR A 96 -23.58 -7.72 -7.14
C TYR A 96 -23.38 -9.20 -6.79
N PHE A 97 -23.60 -10.08 -7.77
CA PHE A 97 -23.33 -11.52 -7.64
C PHE A 97 -21.84 -11.82 -7.75
N HIS A 98 -21.14 -11.07 -8.59
CA HIS A 98 -19.73 -11.30 -8.88
C HIS A 98 -18.92 -10.01 -8.89
N THR A 99 -17.70 -10.07 -8.35
CA THR A 99 -16.78 -8.92 -8.27
C THR A 99 -16.45 -8.33 -9.65
N HIS A 100 -16.44 -9.13 -10.73
CA HIS A 100 -16.17 -8.60 -12.07
C HIS A 100 -17.24 -7.60 -12.55
N GLN A 101 -18.48 -7.70 -12.04
CA GLN A 101 -19.55 -6.74 -12.35
C GLN A 101 -19.25 -5.37 -11.71
N ILE A 102 -18.68 -5.36 -10.50
CA ILE A 102 -18.20 -4.14 -9.84
C ILE A 102 -17.03 -3.54 -10.63
N VAL A 103 -16.11 -4.38 -11.11
CA VAL A 103 -15.01 -3.92 -11.97
C VAL A 103 -15.52 -3.30 -13.27
N ALA A 104 -16.54 -3.91 -13.89
CA ALA A 104 -17.17 -3.36 -15.09
C ALA A 104 -17.85 -2.01 -14.82
N TYR A 105 -18.56 -1.89 -13.69
CA TYR A 105 -19.14 -0.62 -13.24
C TYR A 105 -18.07 0.46 -13.06
N LEU A 106 -16.96 0.17 -12.36
CA LEU A 106 -15.87 1.14 -12.18
C LEU A 106 -15.21 1.57 -13.49
N GLN A 107 -15.11 0.66 -14.45
CA GLN A 107 -14.60 0.97 -15.77
C GLN A 107 -15.57 1.87 -16.55
N ALA A 108 -16.88 1.65 -16.43
CA ALA A 108 -17.90 2.45 -17.11
C ALA A 108 -18.06 3.84 -16.48
N GLU A 109 -18.16 3.91 -15.16
CA GLU A 109 -18.46 5.15 -14.43
C GLU A 109 -17.23 6.04 -14.26
N PHE A 110 -16.08 5.46 -13.92
CA PHE A 110 -14.88 6.22 -13.57
C PHE A 110 -13.73 6.04 -14.56
N GLY A 111 -13.86 5.16 -15.56
CA GLY A 111 -12.76 4.81 -16.47
C GLY A 111 -11.63 4.02 -15.79
N ILE A 112 -11.82 3.54 -14.55
CA ILE A 112 -10.78 2.92 -13.75
C ILE A 112 -10.87 1.40 -13.84
N ARG A 113 -9.82 0.78 -14.38
CA ARG A 113 -9.71 -0.67 -14.42
C ARG A 113 -9.16 -1.22 -13.11
N TYR A 114 -9.87 -2.15 -12.48
CA TYR A 114 -9.33 -3.01 -11.43
C TYR A 114 -9.12 -4.44 -11.96
N THR A 115 -8.19 -5.18 -11.34
CA THR A 115 -8.23 -6.64 -11.44
C THR A 115 -9.25 -7.18 -10.44
N VAL A 116 -9.85 -8.34 -10.69
CA VAL A 116 -10.80 -8.97 -9.75
C VAL A 116 -10.17 -9.16 -8.37
N ALA A 117 -8.91 -9.62 -8.31
CA ALA A 117 -8.18 -9.77 -7.05
C ALA A 117 -7.94 -8.42 -6.34
N GLY A 118 -7.61 -7.37 -7.09
CA GLY A 118 -7.46 -6.02 -6.54
C GLY A 118 -8.77 -5.47 -5.99
N MET A 119 -9.88 -5.74 -6.69
CA MET A 119 -11.20 -5.33 -6.25
C MET A 119 -11.63 -6.08 -4.99
N ASN A 120 -11.38 -7.38 -4.89
CA ASN A 120 -11.64 -8.14 -3.66
C ASN A 120 -10.85 -7.57 -2.48
N LYS A 121 -9.56 -7.25 -2.66
CA LYS A 121 -8.75 -6.61 -1.61
C LYS A 121 -9.33 -5.26 -1.17
N TRP A 122 -9.77 -4.45 -2.13
CA TRP A 122 -10.40 -3.17 -1.84
C TRP A 122 -11.71 -3.36 -1.07
N LEU A 123 -12.58 -4.28 -1.49
CA LEU A 123 -13.83 -4.60 -0.78
C LEU A 123 -13.58 -4.99 0.68
N HIS A 124 -12.61 -5.88 0.92
CA HIS A 124 -12.21 -6.26 2.28
C HIS A 124 -11.65 -5.09 3.09
N HIS A 125 -10.82 -4.23 2.48
CA HIS A 125 -10.27 -3.05 3.15
C HIS A 125 -11.37 -2.08 3.61
N HIS A 126 -12.44 -1.95 2.82
CA HIS A 126 -13.59 -1.09 3.12
C HIS A 126 -14.71 -1.82 3.89
N GLY A 127 -14.44 -2.99 4.48
CA GLY A 127 -15.35 -3.69 5.38
C GLY A 127 -16.48 -4.48 4.70
N PHE A 128 -16.49 -4.56 3.36
CA PHE A 128 -17.45 -5.41 2.66
C PHE A 128 -17.11 -6.88 2.86
N SER A 129 -18.16 -7.68 3.06
CA SER A 129 -18.05 -9.12 3.23
C SER A 129 -18.93 -9.84 2.23
N TYR A 130 -18.47 -11.00 1.77
CA TYR A 130 -19.26 -11.84 0.89
C TYR A 130 -20.52 -12.32 1.61
N LYS A 131 -21.69 -12.01 1.05
CA LYS A 131 -22.96 -12.56 1.49
C LYS A 131 -23.33 -13.73 0.58
N LYS A 132 -23.26 -14.95 1.13
CA LYS A 132 -23.74 -16.14 0.43
C LYS A 132 -25.25 -15.99 0.17
N PRO A 133 -25.73 -16.14 -1.08
CA PRO A 133 -27.15 -16.20 -1.36
C PRO A 133 -27.79 -17.30 -0.51
N LYS A 134 -28.92 -17.00 0.14
CA LYS A 134 -29.70 -18.05 0.80
C LYS A 134 -30.23 -18.97 -0.29
N GLY A 135 -30.03 -20.29 -0.13
CA GLY A 135 -30.57 -21.27 -1.06
C GLY A 135 -32.09 -21.07 -1.18
N VAL A 136 -32.57 -20.92 -2.40
CA VAL A 136 -34.01 -20.87 -2.66
C VAL A 136 -34.56 -22.29 -2.41
N PRO A 137 -35.64 -22.46 -1.62
CA PRO A 137 -36.27 -23.75 -1.45
C PRO A 137 -36.56 -24.42 -2.81
N HIS A 138 -36.20 -25.68 -2.94
CA HIS A 138 -36.23 -26.49 -4.17
C HIS A 138 -37.57 -26.49 -4.94
N LYS A 139 -38.69 -26.01 -4.37
CA LYS A 139 -39.98 -26.03 -5.09
C LYS A 139 -39.90 -25.14 -6.34
N PHE A 140 -39.71 -25.84 -7.44
CA PHE A 140 -39.28 -25.37 -8.74
C PHE A 140 -40.48 -24.76 -9.46
N ASN A 141 -40.32 -23.55 -10.00
CA ASN A 141 -41.28 -22.99 -10.95
C ASN A 141 -40.66 -23.11 -12.36
N PRO A 142 -41.17 -24.00 -13.23
CA PRO A 142 -40.64 -24.23 -14.57
C PRO A 142 -40.54 -22.96 -15.42
N GLU A 143 -41.53 -22.05 -15.31
CA GLU A 143 -41.59 -20.81 -16.09
C GLU A 143 -40.45 -19.86 -15.70
N MET A 144 -40.18 -19.75 -14.39
CA MET A 144 -39.08 -18.91 -13.89
C MET A 144 -37.70 -19.47 -14.26
N GLN A 145 -37.57 -20.80 -14.39
CA GLN A 145 -36.31 -21.40 -14.81
C GLN A 145 -36.06 -21.17 -16.30
N GLN A 146 -37.09 -21.31 -17.14
CA GLN A 146 -36.98 -21.06 -18.57
C GLN A 146 -36.56 -19.61 -18.84
N ALA A 147 -37.18 -18.65 -18.15
CA ALA A 147 -36.80 -17.23 -18.23
C ALA A 147 -35.36 -16.97 -17.76
N PHE A 148 -34.89 -17.69 -16.73
CA PHE A 148 -33.50 -17.58 -16.27
C PHE A 148 -32.50 -18.16 -17.29
N ILE A 149 -32.82 -19.29 -17.94
CA ILE A 149 -31.97 -19.90 -18.97
C ILE A 149 -31.82 -18.97 -20.17
N GLU A 150 -32.92 -18.35 -20.60
CA GLU A 150 -32.93 -17.37 -21.70
C GLU A 150 -32.05 -16.16 -21.35
N TYR A 151 -32.25 -15.55 -20.18
CA TYR A 151 -31.42 -14.44 -19.70
C TYR A 151 -29.93 -14.80 -19.59
N TYR A 152 -29.61 -16.00 -19.08
CA TYR A 152 -28.23 -16.47 -18.94
C TYR A 152 -27.54 -16.58 -20.30
N ASN A 153 -28.20 -17.13 -21.31
CA ASN A 153 -27.62 -17.30 -22.64
C ASN A 153 -27.48 -15.98 -23.42
N GLU A 154 -28.30 -14.97 -23.12
CA GLU A 154 -28.25 -13.67 -23.79
C GLU A 154 -27.25 -12.69 -23.15
N THR A 155 -26.99 -12.81 -21.85
CA THR A 155 -26.37 -11.72 -21.06
C THR A 155 -25.05 -12.09 -20.37
N LEU A 156 -24.71 -13.38 -20.24
CA LEU A 156 -23.48 -13.89 -19.63
C LEU A 156 -22.59 -14.60 -20.66
#